data_AF-Q91666-F1
#
_entry.id   AF-Q91666-F1
#
_cell.length_a   1.000
_cell.length_b   1.000
_cell.length_c   1.000
_cell.angle_alpha   90.00
_cell.angle_beta   90.00
_cell.angle_gamma   90.00
#
_symmetry.space_group_name_H-M   'P 1'
#
loop_
_entity.id
_entity.type
_entity.pdbx_description
1 polymer ?
#
loop_
_entity_poly.entity_id
_entity_poly.type
_entity_poly.pdbx_seq_one_letter_code
_entity_poly.pdbx_strand_id
1 'polypeptide(L)' 'MSFLLFVTLGLSLTARVQVTIQNPIINVTTGENATLYCFYALNNPITKNLVIQWNIFQAKSQNQET' A
#
# COMPACT_ATOMS: atom_id res chain seq x y z
N MET A 1 1.29 -44.99 -18.70
CA MET A 1 1.75 -43.75 -19.36
C MET A 1 0.79 -42.63 -19.00
N SER A 2 1.30 -41.58 -18.36
CA SER A 2 0.78 -40.20 -18.45
C SER A 2 -0.68 -39.90 -18.04
N PHE A 3 -0.94 -39.77 -16.74
CA PHE A 3 -2.09 -38.99 -16.22
C PHE A 3 -1.67 -37.91 -15.21
N LEU A 4 -0.37 -37.72 -14.99
CA LEU A 4 0.17 -36.77 -14.00
C LEU A 4 0.64 -35.44 -14.61
N LEU A 5 0.36 -35.17 -15.88
CA LEU A 5 0.97 -34.05 -16.61
C LEU A 5 0.11 -32.77 -16.67
N PHE A 6 -1.05 -32.71 -16.01
CA PHE A 6 -1.95 -31.56 -16.12
C PHE A 6 -2.20 -30.76 -14.84
N VAL A 7 -1.56 -31.08 -13.71
CA VAL A 7 -1.72 -30.28 -12.47
C VAL A 7 -0.46 -29.47 -12.14
N THR A 8 0.34 -29.13 -13.15
CA THR A 8 1.58 -28.34 -12.97
C THR A 8 1.59 -26.98 -13.66
N LEU A 9 0.49 -26.52 -14.26
CA LEU A 9 0.44 -25.19 -14.85
C LEU A 9 -0.87 -24.48 -14.50
N GLY A 10 -0.85 -23.66 -13.45
CA GLY A 10 -2.01 -22.83 -13.12
C GLY A 10 -1.90 -21.92 -11.91
N LEU A 11 -0.83 -21.97 -11.12
CA LEU A 11 -0.58 -20.96 -10.08
C LEU A 11 0.36 -19.91 -10.63
N SER A 12 -0.18 -18.94 -11.37
CA SER A 12 0.53 -17.68 -11.56
C SER A 12 0.72 -17.06 -10.18
N LEU A 13 1.95 -17.13 -9.67
CA LEU A 13 2.33 -16.57 -8.38
C LEU A 13 2.25 -15.04 -8.49
N THR A 14 1.07 -14.48 -8.29
CA THR A 14 0.87 -13.04 -8.28
C THR A 14 1.55 -12.49 -7.04
N ALA A 15 2.61 -11.70 -7.22
CA ALA A 15 3.21 -10.95 -6.12
C ALA A 15 2.17 -9.96 -5.61
N ARG A 16 1.63 -10.22 -4.41
CA ARG A 16 0.68 -9.33 -3.74
C ARG A 16 1.42 -8.49 -2.72
N VAL A 17 1.13 -7.20 -2.74
CA VAL A 17 1.53 -6.23 -1.73
C VAL A 17 0.29 -5.87 -0.94
N GLN A 18 0.30 -6.09 0.36
CA GLN A 18 -0.72 -5.60 1.26
C GLN A 18 -0.18 -4.33 1.95
N VAL A 19 -0.96 -3.25 1.91
CA VAL A 19 -0.61 -1.98 2.57
C VAL A 19 -1.62 -1.71 3.67
N THR A 20 -1.16 -1.29 4.84
CA THR A 20 -1.99 -1.01 6.02
C THR A 20 -1.55 0.29 6.67
N ILE A 21 -2.52 1.18 6.93
CA ILE A 21 -2.35 2.41 7.70
C ILE A 21 -3.22 2.27 8.95
N GLN A 22 -2.60 2.09 10.12
CA GLN A 22 -3.35 1.84 11.36
C GLN A 22 -4.12 3.09 11.84
N ASN A 23 -3.50 4.27 11.71
CA ASN A 23 -4.06 5.56 12.12
C ASN A 23 -4.14 6.49 10.90
N PRO A 24 -5.21 6.40 10.08
CA PRO A 24 -5.30 7.15 8.83
C PRO A 24 -5.57 8.66 9.04
N ILE A 25 -5.94 9.06 10.24
CA ILE A 25 -6.22 10.44 10.62
C ILE A 25 -5.31 10.80 11.79
N ILE A 26 -4.59 11.92 11.64
CA ILE A 26 -3.74 12.48 12.68
C ILE A 26 -4.24 13.88 12.95
N ASN A 27 -4.67 14.11 14.20
CA ASN A 27 -4.99 15.45 14.66
C ASN A 27 -3.68 16.12 15.07
N VAL A 28 -3.36 17.25 14.45
CA VAL A 28 -2.15 18.02 14.74
C VAL A 28 -2.55 19.49 14.92
N THR A 29 -1.91 20.16 15.88
CA THR A 29 -2.04 21.60 16.09
C THR A 29 -1.11 22.34 15.12
N THR A 30 -1.51 23.55 14.73
CA THR A 30 -0.72 24.36 13.80
C THR A 30 0.70 24.59 14.34
N GLY A 31 1.70 24.24 13.54
CA GLY A 31 3.12 24.37 13.90
C GLY A 31 3.73 23.14 14.57
N GLU A 32 2.95 22.11 14.87
CA GLU A 32 3.47 20.82 15.36
C GLU A 32 3.73 19.82 14.22
N ASN A 33 4.57 18.83 14.51
CA ASN A 33 4.92 17.78 13.56
C ASN A 33 3.88 16.65 13.58
N ALA A 34 3.47 16.17 12.41
CA ALA A 34 2.65 14.98 12.26
C ALA A 34 3.47 13.82 11.68
N THR A 35 3.26 12.59 12.17
CA THR A 35 3.92 11.38 11.67
C THR A 35 2.89 10.31 11.30
N LEU A 36 2.86 9.91 10.03
CA LEU A 36 1.98 8.85 9.52
C LEU A 36 2.77 7.58 9.22
N TYR A 37 2.34 6.47 9.80
CA TYR A 37 2.97 5.17 9.60
C TYR A 37 2.24 4.36 8.53
N CYS A 38 3.00 3.84 7.57
CA CYS A 38 2.54 2.90 6.56
C CYS A 38 3.30 1.60 6.70
N PHE A 39 2.55 0.51 6.89
CA PHE A 39 3.07 -0.84 6.96
C PHE A 39 2.74 -1.56 5.67
N TYR A 40 3.67 -2.37 5.18
CA TYR A 40 3.43 -3.24 4.04
C TYR A 40 3.85 -4.68 4.34
N ALA A 41 3.15 -5.62 3.74
CA ALA A 41 3.50 -7.03 3.75
C ALA A 41 3.61 -7.53 2.31
N LEU A 42 4.67 -8.29 2.03
CA LEU A 42 4.89 -8.95 0.76
C LEU A 42 4.62 -10.43 0.94
N ASN A 43 3.73 -10.98 0.12
CA ASN A 43 3.47 -12.42 0.14
C ASN A 43 4.56 -13.23 -0.58
N ASN A 44 5.51 -12.55 -1.23
CA ASN A 44 6.66 -13.14 -1.89
C ASN A 44 7.93 -12.31 -1.57
N PRO A 45 9.02 -12.93 -1.08
CA PRO A 45 10.26 -12.24 -0.70
C PRO A 45 11.07 -11.67 -1.89
N ILE A 46 10.58 -11.76 -3.13
CA ILE A 46 11.20 -11.07 -4.28
C ILE A 46 10.96 -9.55 -4.12
N THR A 47 11.86 -8.90 -3.39
CA THR A 47 11.86 -7.46 -3.08
C THR A 47 12.44 -6.58 -4.19
N LYS A 48 12.86 -7.17 -5.32
CA LYS A 48 13.71 -6.49 -6.31
C LYS A 48 13.13 -5.19 -6.89
N ASN A 49 11.84 -4.90 -6.72
CA ASN A 49 11.19 -3.69 -7.26
C ASN A 49 10.17 -3.04 -6.30
N LEU A 50 10.31 -3.16 -4.97
CA LEU A 50 9.38 -2.47 -4.06
C LEU A 50 9.66 -0.97 -4.06
N VAL A 51 8.66 -0.17 -4.42
CA VAL A 51 8.69 1.30 -4.37
C VAL A 51 7.62 1.77 -3.37
N ILE A 52 8.03 2.61 -2.42
CA ILE A 52 7.12 3.26 -1.46
C ILE A 52 7.04 4.75 -1.85
N GLN A 53 5.83 5.22 -2.12
CA GLN A 53 5.58 6.61 -2.51
C GLN A 53 4.43 7.18 -1.68
N TRP A 54 4.64 8.38 -1.13
CA TRP A 54 3.60 9.18 -0.51
C TRP A 54 3.18 10.30 -1.45
N ASN A 55 1.88 10.46 -1.62
CA ASN A 55 1.30 11.57 -2.37
C ASN A 55 0.52 12.46 -1.41
N ILE A 56 0.76 13.77 -1.49
CA ILE A 56 0.10 14.76 -0.64
C ILE A 56 -0.95 15.47 -1.47
N PHE A 57 -2.21 15.34 -1.06
CA PHE A 57 -3.33 16.07 -1.64
C PHE A 57 -3.82 17.09 -0.63
N GLN A 58 -3.74 18.36 -0.99
CA GLN A 58 -4.34 19.42 -0.19
C GLN A 58 -5.84 19.43 -0.49
N ALA A 59 -6.66 19.12 0.50
CA ALA A 59 -8.09 19.38 0.39
C ALA A 59 -8.26 20.90 0.28
N LYS A 60 -8.87 21.39 -0.81
CA LYS A 60 -9.33 22.78 -0.84
C LYS A 60 -10.30 22.94 0.33
N SER A 61 -9.96 23.81 1.29
CA SER A 61 -10.90 24.18 2.35
C SER A 61 -12.18 24.69 1.69
N GLN A 62 -13.34 24.13 2.01
CA GLN A 62 -14.63 24.50 1.42
C GLN A 62 -15.10 25.95 1.73
N ASN A 63 -14.26 26.82 2.30
CA ASN A 63 -14.64 28.16 2.72
C ASN A 63 -13.76 29.25 2.09
N GLN A 64 -13.79 29.36 0.76
CA GLN A 64 -13.27 30.53 0.05
C GLN A 64 -14.23 30.98 -1.05
N GLU A 65 -15.52 31.10 -0.71
CA GLU A 65 -16.47 31.95 -1.42
C GLU A 65 -17.32 32.67 -0.38
N THR A 66 -16.95 33.92 -0.08
CA THR A 66 -17.82 35.10 0.15
C THR A 66 -16.92 36.32 0.34
#